data_AF-A0A927VMI9-F1
#
_entry.id   AF-A0A927VMI9-F1
#
_cell.length_a   1.000
_cell.length_b   1.000
_cell.length_c   1.000
_cell.angle_alpha   90.00
_cell.angle_beta   90.00
_cell.angle_gamma   90.00
#
_symmetry.space_group_name_H-M   'P 1'
#
loop_
_entity.id
_entity.type
_entity.pdbx_description
1 polymer ?
#
loop_
_entity_poly.entity_id
_entity_poly.type
_entity_poly.pdbx_seq_one_letter_code
_entity_poly.pdbx_strand_id
1 'polypeptide(L)'
;MLKNGRIPGPIPAPEVTEAEKQMKLYKYYTRPFRNIGPLYSMAVDHGPMDEHFALPTSNLGAHLLLPGEYESVLLGYCKHPEGGAFIRHYQMYPGASYDMLKWYYTWINIPFKTQPAGCGNMKYKIWCPINHFTHAFINGKDRTDGVMTQESHNLDMYDGTPLATEFVSVRYPLDLTQFGMTGQQLDELKNAGCWIDPAVIRYYDPKDYWEKGILTPSIGSNIMVTISRPAPFGVEKIACEWVGWTVEDGKVVRDLNTPEWRMGYDWLEMKLNHATAEAQHLSEMLPELYAEYSGKPMDEE
;
A
#
# COMPACT_ATOMS: atom_id res chain seq x y z
N MET A 1 -14.71 9.29 24.34
CA MET A 1 -13.79 8.28 24.93
C MET A 1 -13.19 7.53 23.76
N LEU A 2 -11.86 7.54 23.60
CA LEU A 2 -11.18 6.79 22.53
C LEU A 2 -11.50 5.30 22.72
N LYS A 3 -12.09 4.66 21.71
CA LYS A 3 -12.24 3.21 21.71
C LYS A 3 -10.83 2.61 21.67
N ASN A 4 -10.57 1.68 22.58
CA ASN A 4 -9.47 0.72 22.56
C ASN A 4 -8.06 1.32 22.58
N GLY A 5 -7.45 1.38 23.77
CA GLY A 5 -6.18 0.71 24.07
C GLY A 5 -4.97 0.82 23.12
N ARG A 6 -4.94 1.73 22.14
CA ARG A 6 -3.78 1.96 21.26
C ARG A 6 -2.64 2.43 22.14
N ILE A 7 -1.72 1.52 22.43
CA ILE A 7 -0.62 1.73 23.36
C ILE A 7 0.17 2.96 22.88
N PRO A 8 0.29 4.03 23.69
CA PRO A 8 1.16 5.15 23.35
C PRO A 8 2.60 4.68 23.50
N GLY A 9 3.20 4.20 22.41
CA GLY A 9 4.56 3.71 22.39
C GLY A 9 4.93 3.09 21.04
N PRO A 10 6.23 2.89 20.78
CA PRO A 10 6.65 2.13 19.60
C PRO A 10 6.18 0.69 19.72
N ILE A 11 5.66 0.15 18.63
CA ILE A 11 5.32 -1.26 18.52
C ILE A 11 6.63 -2.00 18.22
N PRO A 12 7.01 -3.05 18.98
CA PRO A 12 8.24 -3.77 18.74
C PRO A 12 8.18 -4.50 17.39
N ALA A 13 9.25 -4.37 16.61
CA ALA A 13 9.41 -5.17 15.40
C ALA A 13 9.61 -6.66 15.76
N PRO A 14 9.08 -7.61 14.98
CA PRO A 14 9.39 -9.02 15.08
C PRO A 14 10.90 -9.30 14.97
N GLU A 15 11.35 -10.43 15.53
CA GLU A 15 12.75 -10.82 15.38
C GLU A 15 13.06 -11.20 13.93
N VAL A 16 14.23 -10.76 13.46
CA VAL A 16 14.81 -11.17 12.18
C VAL A 16 16.02 -12.08 12.42
N THR A 17 16.44 -12.80 11.39
CA THR A 17 17.57 -13.72 11.49
C THR A 17 18.89 -12.99 11.78
N GLU A 18 19.89 -13.69 12.33
CA GLU A 18 21.23 -13.10 12.55
C GLU A 18 21.86 -12.57 11.26
N ALA A 19 21.61 -13.23 10.12
CA ALA A 19 22.10 -12.77 8.81
C ALA A 19 21.45 -11.43 8.41
N GLU A 20 20.15 -11.27 8.65
CA GLU A 20 19.45 -10.01 8.42
C GLU A 20 19.94 -8.89 9.35
N LYS A 21 20.32 -9.20 10.60
CA LYS A 21 20.90 -8.23 11.54
C LYS A 21 22.24 -7.65 11.06
N GLN A 22 22.96 -8.36 10.19
CA GLN A 22 24.22 -7.89 9.60
C GLN A 22 24.02 -6.97 8.39
N MET A 23 22.80 -6.90 7.82
CA MET A 23 22.52 -6.03 6.67
C MET A 23 22.56 -4.56 7.09
N LYS A 24 23.08 -3.68 6.22
CA LYS A 24 23.15 -2.23 6.49
C LYS A 24 21.78 -1.61 6.72
N LEU A 25 20.73 -2.15 6.10
CA LEU A 25 19.34 -1.69 6.29
C LEU A 25 18.75 -2.05 7.66
N TYR A 26 19.38 -2.93 8.44
CA TYR A 26 18.86 -3.32 9.75
C TYR A 26 18.71 -2.14 10.72
N LYS A 27 19.52 -1.09 10.55
CA LYS A 27 19.40 0.18 11.30
C LYS A 27 18.07 0.92 11.06
N TYR A 28 17.41 0.69 9.91
CA TYR A 28 16.08 1.23 9.62
C TYR A 28 14.99 0.30 10.18
N TYR A 29 15.20 -1.02 10.14
CA TYR A 29 14.25 -2.01 10.68
C TYR A 29 14.02 -1.85 12.18
N THR A 30 15.06 -1.47 12.93
CA THR A 30 14.99 -1.27 14.39
C THR A 30 14.50 0.11 14.80
N ARG A 31 14.11 0.97 13.83
CA ARG A 31 13.52 2.28 14.16
C ARG A 31 12.20 2.09 14.88
N PRO A 32 11.88 2.98 15.83
CA PRO A 32 10.57 3.00 16.46
C PRO A 32 9.43 3.04 15.43
N PHE A 33 8.69 1.95 15.27
CA PHE A 33 7.46 1.95 14.49
C PHE A 33 6.32 2.51 15.35
N ARG A 34 5.76 3.64 14.94
CA ARG A 34 4.74 4.35 15.69
C ARG A 34 3.35 4.01 15.16
N ASN A 35 2.38 4.05 16.06
CA ASN A 35 0.97 4.01 15.65
C ASN A 35 0.60 5.29 14.89
N ILE A 36 -0.57 5.28 14.26
CA ILE A 36 -1.06 6.36 13.41
C ILE A 36 -1.17 7.70 14.17
N GLY A 37 -0.77 8.79 13.51
CA GLY A 37 -0.82 10.14 14.08
C GLY A 37 -2.23 10.57 14.53
N PRO A 38 -2.34 11.57 15.45
CA PRO A 38 -3.60 11.90 16.12
C PRO A 38 -4.71 12.36 15.17
N LEU A 39 -4.39 13.12 14.12
CA LEU A 39 -5.39 13.57 13.13
C LEU A 39 -5.98 12.40 12.34
N TYR A 40 -5.16 11.40 12.03
CA TYR A 40 -5.59 10.18 11.35
C TYR A 40 -6.42 9.32 12.29
N SER A 41 -5.97 9.18 13.55
CA SER A 41 -6.74 8.49 14.59
C SER A 41 -8.12 9.10 14.74
N MET A 42 -8.24 10.43 14.78
CA MET A 42 -9.54 11.09 14.88
C MET A 42 -10.48 10.77 13.71
N ALA A 43 -9.96 10.70 12.49
CA ALA A 43 -10.75 10.36 11.31
C ALA A 43 -11.22 8.89 11.34
N VAL A 44 -10.32 7.97 11.70
CA VAL A 44 -10.64 6.53 11.80
C VAL A 44 -11.60 6.26 12.96
N ASP A 45 -11.36 6.86 14.12
CA ASP A 45 -12.15 6.64 15.35
C ASP A 45 -13.57 7.25 15.25
N HIS A 46 -13.81 8.13 14.28
CA HIS A 46 -15.15 8.61 13.92
C HIS A 46 -16.02 7.50 13.30
N GLY A 47 -15.41 6.39 12.87
CA GLY A 47 -16.06 5.28 12.21
C GLY A 47 -16.18 5.47 10.69
N PRO A 48 -17.04 4.68 10.02
CA PRO A 48 -17.15 4.73 8.58
C PRO A 48 -17.64 6.11 8.11
N MET A 49 -17.11 6.56 6.97
CA MET A 49 -17.61 7.74 6.29
C MET A 49 -18.98 7.44 5.65
N ASP A 50 -19.69 8.51 5.29
CA ASP A 50 -20.95 8.37 4.57
C ASP A 50 -20.71 7.79 3.16
N GLU A 51 -21.54 6.80 2.79
CA GLU A 51 -21.39 6.02 1.56
C GLU A 51 -21.53 6.87 0.29
N HIS A 52 -22.19 8.05 0.36
CA HIS A 52 -22.28 8.94 -0.80
C HIS A 52 -20.93 9.58 -1.21
N PHE A 53 -19.93 9.52 -0.33
CA PHE A 53 -18.56 9.93 -0.67
C PHE A 53 -17.75 8.82 -1.37
N ALA A 54 -18.29 7.60 -1.48
CA ALA A 54 -17.68 6.55 -2.26
C ALA A 54 -17.74 6.89 -3.75
N LEU A 55 -16.60 6.81 -4.44
CA LEU A 55 -16.56 7.09 -5.87
C LEU A 55 -17.16 5.94 -6.68
N PRO A 56 -17.92 6.23 -7.74
CA PRO A 56 -18.56 5.18 -8.54
C PRO A 56 -17.52 4.34 -9.30
N THR A 57 -17.82 3.06 -9.52
CA THR A 57 -16.92 2.17 -10.27
C THR A 57 -16.87 2.46 -11.77
N SER A 58 -17.84 3.21 -12.27
CA SER A 58 -17.90 3.67 -13.67
C SER A 58 -16.84 4.74 -14.01
N ASN A 59 -16.22 5.37 -13.02
CA ASN A 59 -15.13 6.33 -13.21
C ASN A 59 -14.08 6.19 -12.11
N LEU A 60 -13.15 5.25 -12.31
CA LEU A 60 -12.04 5.00 -11.38
C LEU A 60 -11.10 6.20 -11.22
N GLY A 61 -11.08 7.12 -12.19
CA GLY A 61 -10.24 8.31 -12.19
C GLY A 61 -10.83 9.54 -11.52
N ALA A 62 -12.04 9.45 -10.94
CA ALA A 62 -12.78 10.65 -10.48
C ALA A 62 -12.04 11.52 -9.43
N HIS A 63 -11.20 10.92 -8.58
CA HIS A 63 -10.41 11.65 -7.56
C HIS A 63 -9.06 12.18 -8.09
N LEU A 64 -8.72 11.93 -9.35
CA LEU A 64 -7.43 12.32 -9.92
C LEU A 64 -7.45 13.81 -10.27
N LEU A 65 -7.35 14.64 -9.24
CA LEU A 65 -7.43 16.10 -9.32
C LEU A 65 -6.04 16.74 -9.39
N LEU A 66 -5.98 17.98 -9.89
CA LEU A 66 -4.73 18.74 -9.96
C LEU A 66 -4.20 19.12 -8.55
N PRO A 67 -2.90 19.39 -8.39
CA PRO A 67 -2.35 19.85 -7.12
C PRO A 67 -3.12 21.06 -6.54
N GLY A 68 -3.51 20.97 -5.27
CA GLY A 68 -4.31 22.00 -4.58
C GLY A 68 -5.82 21.83 -4.70
N GLU A 69 -6.30 20.90 -5.53
CA GLU A 69 -7.71 20.52 -5.62
C GLU A 69 -7.99 19.27 -4.80
N TYR A 70 -9.10 19.26 -4.06
CA TYR A 70 -9.42 18.19 -3.13
C TYR A 70 -10.90 17.84 -3.15
N GLU A 71 -11.16 16.56 -2.93
CA GLU A 71 -12.48 16.07 -2.54
C GLU A 71 -12.82 16.49 -1.11
N SER A 72 -14.10 16.46 -0.76
CA SER A 72 -14.59 16.80 0.59
C SER A 72 -14.07 15.87 1.68
N VAL A 73 -13.84 14.59 1.35
CA VAL A 73 -13.33 13.57 2.26
C VAL A 73 -12.07 12.97 1.65
N LEU A 74 -10.95 12.99 2.38
CA LEU A 74 -9.65 12.48 1.89
C LEU A 74 -9.17 11.23 2.62
N LEU A 75 -9.79 10.90 3.75
CA LEU A 75 -9.40 9.79 4.61
C LEU A 75 -10.65 9.16 5.21
N GLY A 76 -10.87 7.86 4.96
CA GLY A 76 -12.03 7.15 5.48
C GLY A 76 -12.31 5.85 4.75
N TYR A 77 -13.32 5.13 5.23
CA TYR A 77 -13.78 3.87 4.66
C TYR A 77 -15.30 3.76 4.80
N CYS A 78 -15.95 3.04 3.90
CA CYS A 78 -17.39 2.78 3.97
C CYS A 78 -17.78 1.53 3.18
N LYS A 79 -19.05 1.13 3.26
CA LYS A 79 -19.64 0.26 2.24
C LYS A 79 -19.81 1.04 0.95
N HIS A 80 -19.65 0.37 -0.18
CA HIS A 80 -19.81 1.02 -1.47
C HIS A 80 -21.27 0.88 -1.94
N PRO A 81 -21.96 1.96 -2.38
CA PRO A 81 -23.38 1.92 -2.74
C PRO A 81 -23.73 0.92 -3.85
N GLU A 82 -22.81 0.70 -4.79
CA GLU A 82 -22.97 -0.28 -5.89
C GLU A 82 -22.61 -1.73 -5.46
N GLY A 83 -22.36 -1.95 -4.17
CA GLY A 83 -21.88 -3.20 -3.60
C GLY A 83 -20.38 -3.18 -3.29
N GLY A 84 -19.98 -3.97 -2.29
CA GLY A 84 -18.61 -4.04 -1.79
C GLY A 84 -18.28 -3.02 -0.73
N ALA A 85 -17.03 -2.58 -0.75
CA ALA A 85 -16.54 -1.56 0.16
C ALA A 85 -15.56 -0.61 -0.53
N PHE A 86 -15.31 0.51 0.12
CA PHE A 86 -14.47 1.58 -0.41
C PHE A 86 -13.56 2.12 0.68
N ILE A 87 -12.29 2.33 0.34
CA ILE A 87 -11.30 2.97 1.21
C ILE A 87 -10.75 4.17 0.46
N ARG A 88 -10.61 5.29 1.15
CA ARG A 88 -9.85 6.45 0.69
C ARG A 88 -8.77 6.75 1.72
N HIS A 89 -7.54 6.87 1.23
CA HIS A 89 -6.37 7.13 2.05
C HIS A 89 -5.63 8.35 1.52
N TYR A 90 -5.30 9.27 2.43
CA TYR A 90 -4.49 10.44 2.17
C TYR A 90 -3.24 10.37 3.03
N GLN A 91 -2.07 10.62 2.47
CA GLN A 91 -0.83 10.76 3.23
C GLN A 91 0.01 11.91 2.69
N MET A 92 0.62 12.67 3.60
CA MET A 92 1.65 13.65 3.27
C MET A 92 3.05 13.06 3.51
N TYR A 93 4.00 13.32 2.63
CA TYR A 93 5.42 13.00 2.81
C TYR A 93 6.24 14.30 2.94
N PRO A 94 6.37 14.87 4.15
CA PRO A 94 7.10 16.12 4.35
C PRO A 94 8.58 15.99 3.98
N GLY A 95 9.12 16.97 3.29
CA GLY A 95 10.52 16.98 2.85
C GLY A 95 10.86 15.95 1.75
N ALA A 96 9.91 15.10 1.36
CA ALA A 96 10.09 14.20 0.24
C ALA A 96 9.87 14.92 -1.10
N SER A 97 10.59 14.47 -2.12
CA SER A 97 10.35 14.87 -3.51
C SER A 97 9.64 13.76 -4.28
N TYR A 98 9.11 14.13 -5.44
CA TYR A 98 8.51 13.18 -6.38
C TYR A 98 9.49 12.07 -6.77
N ASP A 99 10.74 12.44 -7.04
CA ASP A 99 11.79 11.49 -7.43
C ASP A 99 12.12 10.51 -6.30
N MET A 100 12.00 10.94 -5.03
CA MET A 100 12.19 10.04 -3.88
C MET A 100 11.14 8.94 -3.84
N LEU A 101 9.86 9.28 -3.97
CA LEU A 101 8.78 8.28 -3.96
C LEU A 101 8.88 7.34 -5.17
N LYS A 102 9.08 7.90 -6.36
CA LYS A 102 9.21 7.10 -7.60
C LYS A 102 10.39 6.14 -7.52
N TRP A 103 11.54 6.61 -7.02
CA TRP A 103 12.71 5.78 -6.76
C TRP A 103 12.38 4.67 -5.77
N TYR A 104 11.78 5.01 -4.62
CA TYR A 104 11.49 4.05 -3.56
C TYR A 104 10.61 2.91 -4.06
N TYR A 105 9.49 3.22 -4.73
CA TYR A 105 8.59 2.22 -5.28
C TYR A 105 9.18 1.37 -6.41
N THR A 106 10.32 1.76 -6.97
CA THR A 106 11.11 0.88 -7.86
C THR A 106 12.11 0.06 -7.04
N TRP A 107 12.84 0.72 -6.13
CA TRP A 107 13.92 0.14 -5.34
C TRP A 107 13.45 -0.97 -4.39
N ILE A 108 12.26 -0.84 -3.78
CA ILE A 108 11.71 -1.85 -2.87
C ILE A 108 11.44 -3.19 -3.57
N ASN A 109 11.28 -3.21 -4.88
CA ASN A 109 10.94 -4.41 -5.64
C ASN A 109 12.14 -5.30 -5.99
N ILE A 110 13.35 -4.79 -5.77
CA ILE A 110 14.59 -5.41 -6.20
C ILE A 110 15.36 -5.76 -4.93
N PRO A 111 15.36 -7.03 -4.47
CA PRO A 111 16.15 -7.44 -3.31
C PRO A 111 17.64 -7.17 -3.52
N PHE A 112 18.39 -6.99 -2.43
CA PHE A 112 19.84 -6.92 -2.55
C PHE A 112 20.44 -8.26 -2.95
N LYS A 113 21.59 -8.25 -3.63
CA LYS A 113 22.37 -9.46 -3.93
C LYS A 113 22.76 -10.24 -2.66
N THR A 114 22.93 -9.51 -1.56
CA THR A 114 23.29 -10.01 -0.22
C THR A 114 22.09 -10.43 0.61
N GLN A 115 20.85 -10.29 0.12
CA GLN A 115 19.64 -10.68 0.84
C GLN A 115 19.70 -12.18 1.21
N PRO A 116 19.64 -12.54 2.50
CA PRO A 116 19.63 -13.94 2.90
C PRO A 116 18.44 -14.69 2.29
N ALA A 117 18.71 -15.86 1.73
CA ALA A 117 17.67 -16.70 1.12
C ALA A 117 16.59 -17.09 2.15
N GLY A 118 15.34 -17.11 1.71
CA GLY A 118 14.19 -17.50 2.54
C GLY A 118 13.75 -16.46 3.58
N CYS A 119 14.41 -15.31 3.68
CA CYS A 119 14.10 -14.30 4.71
C CYS A 119 13.13 -13.21 4.25
N GLY A 120 12.65 -13.23 3.01
CA GLY A 120 11.88 -12.12 2.44
C GLY A 120 12.77 -10.92 2.10
N ASN A 121 12.17 -9.80 1.69
CA ASN A 121 12.90 -8.63 1.19
C ASN A 121 13.03 -7.56 2.28
N MET A 122 14.24 -7.33 2.77
CA MET A 122 14.51 -6.38 3.86
C MET A 122 14.03 -4.95 3.54
N LYS A 123 14.07 -4.54 2.27
CA LYS A 123 13.58 -3.21 1.85
C LYS A 123 12.08 -3.05 2.06
N TYR A 124 11.33 -4.14 1.95
CA TYR A 124 9.90 -4.13 2.22
C TYR A 124 9.62 -4.15 3.72
N LYS A 125 10.38 -4.96 4.47
CA LYS A 125 10.28 -5.08 5.92
C LYS A 125 10.45 -3.74 6.62
N ILE A 126 11.42 -2.92 6.23
CA ILE A 126 11.63 -1.61 6.88
C ILE A 126 10.43 -0.65 6.72
N TRP A 127 9.58 -0.85 5.71
CA TRP A 127 8.42 0.01 5.47
C TRP A 127 7.34 -0.19 6.55
N CYS A 128 7.05 -1.44 6.89
CA CYS A 128 6.16 -1.78 7.99
C CYS A 128 6.72 -3.01 8.72
N PRO A 129 7.64 -2.81 9.68
CA PRO A 129 8.38 -3.89 10.33
C PRO A 129 7.50 -4.98 10.95
N ILE A 130 6.27 -4.65 11.33
CA ILE A 130 5.32 -5.56 11.99
C ILE A 130 4.66 -6.52 10.99
N ASN A 131 4.47 -6.08 9.74
CA ASN A 131 3.52 -6.72 8.84
C ASN A 131 4.13 -7.15 7.49
N HIS A 132 5.21 -6.51 7.07
CA HIS A 132 5.80 -6.75 5.75
C HIS A 132 6.81 -7.88 5.80
N PHE A 133 6.74 -8.77 4.80
CA PHE A 133 7.74 -9.84 4.63
C PHE A 133 8.49 -9.74 3.32
N THR A 134 7.78 -9.75 2.18
CA THR A 134 8.43 -9.65 0.88
C THR A 134 7.61 -8.88 -0.13
N HIS A 135 8.32 -8.26 -1.08
CA HIS A 135 7.75 -7.51 -2.18
C HIS A 135 8.71 -7.60 -3.37
N ALA A 136 8.21 -7.95 -4.55
CA ALA A 136 9.05 -8.24 -5.72
C ALA A 136 8.28 -8.15 -7.04
N PHE A 137 8.99 -7.88 -8.12
CA PHE A 137 8.47 -8.09 -9.47
C PHE A 137 8.31 -9.58 -9.76
N ILE A 138 7.16 -9.99 -10.30
CA ILE A 138 6.90 -11.39 -10.68
C ILE A 138 7.94 -11.88 -11.70
N ASN A 139 8.32 -11.02 -12.64
CA ASN A 139 9.34 -11.31 -13.66
C ASN A 139 10.78 -10.96 -13.21
N GLY A 140 10.97 -10.48 -11.98
CA GLY A 140 12.26 -10.08 -11.42
C GLY A 140 12.87 -8.79 -12.01
N LYS A 141 12.16 -8.09 -12.90
CA LYS A 141 12.69 -6.93 -13.65
C LYS A 141 11.83 -5.67 -13.50
N ASP A 142 10.53 -5.78 -13.74
CA ASP A 142 9.61 -4.67 -13.77
C ASP A 142 8.17 -5.13 -13.47
N ARG A 143 7.24 -4.18 -13.49
CA ARG A 143 5.86 -4.40 -13.05
C ARG A 143 4.95 -5.07 -14.09
N THR A 144 5.42 -5.43 -15.29
CA THR A 144 4.52 -5.85 -16.38
C THR A 144 3.71 -7.09 -16.03
N ASP A 145 4.34 -8.04 -15.34
CA ASP A 145 3.73 -9.33 -14.98
C ASP A 145 3.08 -9.27 -13.58
N GLY A 146 3.07 -8.08 -12.99
CA GLY A 146 2.56 -7.82 -11.66
C GLY A 146 3.66 -7.66 -10.62
N VAL A 147 3.25 -7.07 -9.50
CA VAL A 147 4.08 -6.85 -8.33
C VAL A 147 3.54 -7.68 -7.18
N MET A 148 4.33 -8.64 -6.73
CA MET A 148 3.98 -9.53 -5.63
C MET A 148 4.21 -8.85 -4.29
N THR A 149 3.32 -9.12 -3.34
CA THR A 149 3.45 -8.73 -1.94
C THR A 149 3.03 -9.88 -1.04
N GLN A 150 3.79 -10.12 0.02
CA GLN A 150 3.40 -10.98 1.13
C GLN A 150 3.45 -10.17 2.42
N GLU A 151 2.29 -10.05 3.06
CA GLU A 151 2.08 -9.21 4.24
C GLU A 151 0.89 -9.67 5.09
N SER A 152 0.74 -9.06 6.25
CA SER A 152 -0.53 -8.98 6.99
C SER A 152 -0.96 -7.51 7.08
N HIS A 153 -2.22 -7.25 7.40
CA HIS A 153 -2.68 -5.88 7.69
C HIS A 153 -2.89 -5.62 9.18
N ASN A 154 -2.76 -6.64 10.03
CA ASN A 154 -3.13 -6.50 11.43
C ASN A 154 -1.97 -5.93 12.26
N LEU A 155 -2.13 -4.68 12.70
CA LEU A 155 -1.16 -3.99 13.56
C LEU A 155 -1.21 -4.47 15.03
N ASP A 156 -2.30 -5.12 15.44
CA ASP A 156 -2.48 -5.63 16.82
C ASP A 156 -1.93 -7.06 16.99
N MET A 157 -1.57 -7.74 15.89
CA MET A 157 -0.97 -9.07 15.91
C MET A 157 0.53 -9.00 16.23
N TYR A 158 0.85 -8.73 17.49
CA TYR A 158 2.14 -9.12 18.06
C TYR A 158 1.91 -10.23 19.09
N ASP A 159 1.67 -11.46 18.62
CA ASP A 159 1.59 -12.67 19.44
C ASP A 159 2.78 -13.63 19.22
N GLY A 160 3.77 -13.21 18.44
CA GLY A 160 4.90 -14.06 18.03
C GLY A 160 4.64 -14.89 16.78
N THR A 161 3.52 -14.70 16.08
CA THR A 161 3.31 -15.26 14.74
C THR A 161 4.37 -14.72 13.76
N PRO A 162 5.05 -15.59 12.96
CA PRO A 162 6.06 -15.16 12.00
C PRO A 162 5.53 -14.10 11.02
N LEU A 163 6.40 -13.17 10.63
CA LEU A 163 6.15 -12.14 9.62
C LEU A 163 5.46 -12.72 8.38
N ALA A 164 4.23 -12.26 8.13
CA ALA A 164 3.40 -12.47 6.94
C ALA A 164 2.92 -13.90 6.62
N THR A 165 1.69 -14.20 7.06
CA THR A 165 0.96 -15.41 6.67
C THR A 165 -0.51 -15.16 6.34
N GLU A 166 -0.97 -13.91 6.26
CA GLU A 166 -2.41 -13.65 6.05
C GLU A 166 -2.82 -13.78 4.58
N PHE A 167 -2.06 -13.18 3.67
CA PHE A 167 -2.31 -13.32 2.23
C PHE A 167 -1.06 -13.02 1.40
N VAL A 168 -1.08 -13.57 0.19
CA VAL A 168 -0.21 -13.17 -0.91
C VAL A 168 -1.06 -12.33 -1.85
N SER A 169 -0.53 -11.22 -2.35
CA SER A 169 -1.24 -10.38 -3.32
C SER A 169 -0.37 -10.02 -4.52
N VAL A 170 -0.98 -9.91 -5.70
CA VAL A 170 -0.31 -9.44 -6.91
C VAL A 170 -1.03 -8.23 -7.44
N ARG A 171 -0.29 -7.12 -7.57
CA ARG A 171 -0.78 -5.87 -8.16
C ARG A 171 -0.49 -5.86 -9.67
N TYR A 172 -1.54 -5.93 -10.46
CA TYR A 172 -1.49 -5.85 -11.93
C TYR A 172 -1.75 -4.43 -12.39
N PRO A 173 -0.84 -3.79 -13.16
CA PRO A 173 -1.03 -2.43 -13.63
C PRO A 173 -2.30 -2.30 -14.48
N LEU A 174 -2.99 -1.18 -14.34
CA LEU A 174 -4.23 -0.90 -15.06
C LEU A 174 -4.04 0.31 -16.00
N ASP A 175 -4.68 0.28 -17.16
CA ASP A 175 -4.72 1.41 -18.08
C ASP A 175 -6.03 2.18 -17.89
N LEU A 176 -5.96 3.34 -17.23
CA LEU A 176 -7.13 4.16 -16.92
C LEU A 176 -7.84 4.71 -18.17
N THR A 177 -7.19 4.70 -19.34
CA THR A 177 -7.86 5.12 -20.59
C THR A 177 -8.99 4.17 -20.99
N GLN A 178 -8.95 2.94 -20.49
CA GLN A 178 -10.02 1.95 -20.67
C GLN A 178 -11.18 2.15 -19.68
N PHE A 179 -11.02 3.04 -18.69
CA PHE A 179 -11.96 3.21 -17.57
C PHE A 179 -12.37 4.68 -17.36
N GLY A 180 -12.56 5.40 -18.45
CA GLY A 180 -13.20 6.73 -18.44
C GLY A 180 -12.24 7.92 -18.40
N MET A 181 -10.93 7.70 -18.34
CA MET A 181 -9.96 8.79 -18.50
C MET A 181 -9.55 8.98 -19.95
N THR A 182 -9.35 10.23 -20.35
CA THR A 182 -8.76 10.56 -21.65
C THR A 182 -7.23 10.67 -21.53
N GLY A 183 -6.53 10.48 -22.65
CA GLY A 183 -5.08 10.75 -22.71
C GLY A 183 -4.74 12.19 -22.34
N GLN A 184 -5.60 13.16 -22.72
CA GLN A 184 -5.43 14.57 -22.35
C GLN A 184 -5.45 14.78 -20.83
N GLN A 185 -6.40 14.18 -20.11
CA GLN A 185 -6.46 14.30 -18.64
C GLN A 185 -5.22 13.69 -17.97
N LEU A 186 -4.74 12.56 -18.47
CA LEU A 186 -3.52 11.93 -17.96
C LEU A 186 -2.27 12.79 -18.24
N ASP A 187 -2.18 13.39 -19.42
CA ASP A 187 -1.08 14.30 -19.79
C ASP A 187 -1.12 15.59 -18.95
N GLU A 188 -2.30 16.15 -18.69
CA GLU A 188 -2.46 17.32 -17.80
C GLU A 188 -1.94 17.03 -16.40
N LEU A 189 -2.34 15.90 -15.79
CA LEU A 189 -1.85 15.47 -14.48
C LEU A 189 -0.34 15.23 -14.49
N LYS A 190 0.18 14.55 -15.51
CA LYS A 190 1.62 14.30 -15.65
C LYS A 190 2.41 15.60 -15.76
N ASN A 191 1.93 16.57 -16.55
CA ASN A 191 2.55 17.88 -16.70
C ASN A 191 2.50 18.72 -15.42
N ALA A 192 1.51 18.47 -14.55
CA ALA A 192 1.43 19.03 -13.20
C ALA A 192 2.36 18.33 -12.19
N GLY A 193 3.18 17.36 -12.62
CA GLY A 193 4.10 16.62 -11.76
C GLY A 193 3.45 15.48 -10.98
N CYS A 194 2.24 15.05 -11.37
CA CYS A 194 1.56 13.93 -10.74
C CYS A 194 2.08 12.58 -11.27
N TRP A 195 2.14 11.59 -10.38
CA TRP A 195 2.35 10.18 -10.72
C TRP A 195 1.12 9.39 -10.35
N ILE A 196 0.55 8.71 -11.34
CA ILE A 196 -0.64 7.89 -11.18
C ILE A 196 -0.20 6.42 -11.21
N ASP A 197 -0.64 5.65 -10.24
CA ASP A 197 -0.35 4.24 -10.09
C ASP A 197 -1.62 3.42 -9.87
N PRO A 198 -2.34 3.08 -10.96
CA PRO A 198 -3.54 2.28 -10.90
C PRO A 198 -3.22 0.79 -11.05
N ALA A 199 -3.93 -0.05 -10.29
CA ALA A 199 -3.77 -1.49 -10.33
C ALA A 199 -5.06 -2.24 -9.97
N VAL A 200 -5.20 -3.44 -10.52
CA VAL A 200 -6.05 -4.48 -9.94
C VAL A 200 -5.16 -5.32 -9.04
N ILE A 201 -5.53 -5.45 -7.76
CA ILE A 201 -4.81 -6.29 -6.82
C ILE A 201 -5.64 -7.56 -6.61
N ARG A 202 -5.01 -8.70 -6.86
CA ARG A 202 -5.60 -10.02 -6.63
C ARG A 202 -4.95 -10.65 -5.42
N TYR A 203 -5.76 -11.27 -4.58
CA TYR A 203 -5.30 -11.97 -3.39
C TYR A 203 -5.32 -13.47 -3.59
N TYR A 204 -4.41 -14.16 -2.91
CA TYR A 204 -4.13 -15.58 -3.04
C TYR A 204 -3.93 -16.21 -1.66
N ASP A 205 -4.17 -17.52 -1.56
CA ASP A 205 -3.88 -18.28 -0.35
C ASP A 205 -2.35 -18.38 -0.17
N PRO A 206 -1.81 -17.96 0.98
CA PRO A 206 -0.37 -17.94 1.20
C PRO A 206 0.25 -19.35 1.33
N LYS A 207 -0.53 -20.40 1.63
CA LYS A 207 -0.03 -21.74 1.92
C LYS A 207 0.74 -22.36 0.75
N ASP A 208 0.14 -22.37 -0.44
CA ASP A 208 0.76 -22.97 -1.62
C ASP A 208 1.89 -22.12 -2.20
N TYR A 209 1.84 -20.80 -2.01
CA TYR A 209 2.94 -19.93 -2.40
C TYR A 209 4.18 -20.21 -1.55
N TRP A 210 4.01 -20.37 -0.24
CA TRP A 210 5.11 -20.67 0.68
C TRP A 210 5.80 -22.00 0.37
N GLU A 211 5.02 -23.05 0.11
CA GLU A 211 5.57 -24.40 -0.09
C GLU A 211 6.10 -24.63 -1.51
N LYS A 212 5.48 -24.00 -2.52
CA LYS A 212 5.65 -24.38 -3.92
C LYS A 212 5.92 -23.20 -4.86
N GLY A 213 5.81 -21.96 -4.40
CA GLY A 213 5.89 -20.76 -5.25
C GLY A 213 4.72 -20.65 -6.23
N ILE A 214 3.60 -21.31 -5.96
CA ILE A 214 2.44 -21.37 -6.86
C ILE A 214 1.39 -20.37 -6.39
N LEU A 215 0.90 -19.56 -7.32
CA LEU A 215 -0.29 -18.74 -7.10
C LEU A 215 -1.54 -19.61 -7.28
N THR A 216 -2.38 -19.66 -6.25
CA THR A 216 -3.70 -20.31 -6.31
C THR A 216 -4.65 -19.53 -7.22
N PRO A 217 -5.87 -20.02 -7.49
CA PRO A 217 -6.95 -19.14 -7.91
C PRO A 217 -7.11 -17.99 -6.90
N SER A 218 -7.50 -16.83 -7.40
CA SER A 218 -7.66 -15.66 -6.55
C SER A 218 -8.83 -15.85 -5.58
N ILE A 219 -8.60 -15.46 -4.33
CA ILE A 219 -9.59 -15.50 -3.24
C ILE A 219 -10.24 -14.13 -3.00
N GLY A 220 -10.20 -13.25 -4.00
CA GLY A 220 -10.75 -11.91 -3.92
C GLY A 220 -9.82 -10.85 -4.50
N SER A 221 -10.38 -9.68 -4.75
CA SER A 221 -9.69 -8.57 -5.42
C SER A 221 -10.15 -7.21 -4.91
N ASN A 222 -9.31 -6.21 -5.13
CA ASN A 222 -9.68 -4.80 -5.09
C ASN A 222 -9.02 -4.06 -6.26
N ILE A 223 -9.67 -3.00 -6.71
CA ILE A 223 -9.05 -2.03 -7.63
C ILE A 223 -8.47 -0.92 -6.78
N MET A 224 -7.22 -0.57 -6.98
CA MET A 224 -6.56 0.56 -6.32
C MET A 224 -6.12 1.57 -7.36
N VAL A 225 -6.51 2.83 -7.18
CA VAL A 225 -6.03 3.93 -8.00
C VAL A 225 -5.38 4.95 -7.08
N THR A 226 -4.12 5.27 -7.37
CA THR A 226 -3.31 6.16 -6.56
C THR A 226 -2.82 7.33 -7.39
N ILE A 227 -2.78 8.51 -6.79
CA ILE A 227 -2.06 9.69 -7.28
C ILE A 227 -1.07 10.18 -6.22
N SER A 228 0.18 10.38 -6.62
CA SER A 228 1.18 11.12 -5.85
C SER A 228 1.42 12.45 -6.55
N ARG A 229 1.35 13.57 -5.85
CA ARG A 229 1.43 14.91 -6.47
C ARG A 229 2.14 15.94 -5.59
N PRO A 230 2.76 16.98 -6.20
CA PRO A 230 3.45 18.02 -5.44
C PRO A 230 2.50 18.70 -4.44
N ALA A 231 3.03 19.00 -3.25
CA ALA A 231 2.33 19.72 -2.20
C ALA A 231 3.29 20.71 -1.51
N PRO A 232 2.80 21.75 -0.80
CA PRO A 232 3.64 22.82 -0.26
C PRO A 232 4.82 22.36 0.60
N PHE A 233 4.69 21.22 1.28
CA PHE A 233 5.71 20.68 2.19
C PHE A 233 6.40 19.40 1.67
N GLY A 234 6.18 19.00 0.42
CA GLY A 234 6.77 17.78 -0.16
C GLY A 234 5.88 17.16 -1.23
N VAL A 235 5.53 15.89 -1.05
CA VAL A 235 4.57 15.17 -1.91
C VAL A 235 3.42 14.62 -1.09
N GLU A 236 2.19 14.77 -1.57
CA GLU A 236 1.04 14.05 -1.02
C GLU A 236 0.65 12.87 -1.90
N LYS A 237 0.04 11.86 -1.28
CA LYS A 237 -0.44 10.65 -1.93
C LYS A 237 -1.90 10.46 -1.55
N ILE A 238 -2.75 10.30 -2.55
CA ILE A 238 -4.17 9.95 -2.39
C ILE A 238 -4.36 8.60 -3.07
N ALA A 239 -4.96 7.65 -2.36
CA ALA A 239 -5.33 6.35 -2.89
C ALA A 239 -6.81 6.08 -2.64
N CYS A 240 -7.50 5.60 -3.67
CA CYS A 240 -8.84 5.05 -3.56
C CYS A 240 -8.78 3.54 -3.85
N GLU A 241 -9.44 2.74 -3.02
CA GLU A 241 -9.57 1.30 -3.20
C GLU A 241 -11.04 0.90 -3.26
N TRP A 242 -11.43 0.19 -4.31
CA TRP A 242 -12.73 -0.45 -4.47
C TRP A 242 -12.60 -1.93 -4.11
N VAL A 243 -12.99 -2.28 -2.89
CA VAL A 243 -12.85 -3.63 -2.33
C VAL A 243 -13.99 -4.54 -2.80
N GLY A 244 -13.64 -5.74 -3.26
CA GLY A 244 -14.56 -6.69 -3.87
C GLY A 244 -14.88 -6.37 -5.33
N TRP A 245 -14.01 -5.63 -6.00
CA TRP A 245 -14.11 -5.27 -7.40
C TRP A 245 -12.85 -5.73 -8.15
N THR A 246 -13.02 -6.08 -9.41
CA THR A 246 -11.94 -6.53 -10.31
C THR A 246 -12.22 -6.07 -11.73
N VAL A 247 -11.30 -6.40 -12.64
CA VAL A 247 -11.48 -6.21 -14.08
C VAL A 247 -11.54 -7.56 -14.78
N GLU A 248 -12.63 -7.79 -15.51
CA GLU A 248 -12.84 -8.95 -16.37
C GLU A 248 -13.31 -8.46 -17.75
N ASP A 249 -12.71 -9.00 -18.81
CA ASP A 249 -13.04 -8.65 -20.21
C ASP A 249 -13.11 -7.14 -20.48
N GLY A 250 -12.18 -6.39 -19.88
CA GLY A 250 -12.09 -4.93 -20.02
C GLY A 250 -13.17 -4.14 -19.28
N LYS A 251 -13.90 -4.76 -18.35
CA LYS A 251 -14.97 -4.12 -17.56
C LYS A 251 -14.71 -4.23 -16.07
N VAL A 252 -15.05 -3.18 -15.33
CA VAL A 252 -15.09 -3.22 -13.87
C VAL A 252 -16.32 -4.05 -13.45
N VAL A 253 -16.08 -5.10 -12.67
CA VAL A 253 -17.12 -6.03 -12.21
C VAL A 253 -16.93 -6.39 -10.74
N ARG A 254 -18.01 -6.85 -10.09
CA ARG A 254 -17.96 -7.39 -8.73
C ARG A 254 -17.16 -8.69 -8.71
N ASP A 255 -16.18 -8.78 -7.82
CA ASP A 255 -15.48 -10.03 -7.53
C ASP A 255 -16.22 -10.79 -6.43
N LEU A 256 -16.99 -11.80 -6.85
CA LEU A 256 -17.79 -12.64 -5.95
C LEU A 256 -16.95 -13.60 -5.11
N ASN A 257 -15.66 -13.78 -5.41
CA ASN A 257 -14.76 -14.56 -4.56
C ASN A 257 -14.28 -13.77 -3.35
N THR A 258 -14.45 -12.45 -3.34
CA THR A 258 -14.02 -11.61 -2.22
C THR A 258 -14.87 -11.90 -0.98
N PRO A 259 -14.28 -12.38 0.13
CA PRO A 259 -15.04 -12.74 1.31
C PRO A 259 -15.73 -11.54 1.95
N GLU A 260 -16.95 -11.75 2.47
CA GLU A 260 -17.72 -10.69 3.12
C GLU A 260 -16.97 -10.00 4.28
N TRP A 261 -16.18 -10.76 5.04
CA TRP A 261 -15.39 -10.22 6.15
C TRP A 261 -14.35 -9.19 5.69
N ARG A 262 -13.79 -9.30 4.48
CA ARG A 262 -12.88 -8.28 3.90
C ARG A 262 -13.60 -7.01 3.49
N MET A 263 -14.91 -7.07 3.34
CA MET A 263 -15.73 -5.89 3.07
C MET A 263 -16.37 -5.36 4.36
N GLY A 264 -16.15 -6.02 5.51
CA GLY A 264 -16.67 -5.63 6.81
C GLY A 264 -15.94 -4.43 7.39
N TYR A 265 -16.63 -3.64 8.23
CA TYR A 265 -16.06 -2.41 8.80
C TYR A 265 -14.77 -2.66 9.60
N ASP A 266 -14.69 -3.75 10.36
CA ASP A 266 -13.50 -4.10 11.13
C ASP A 266 -12.27 -4.29 10.22
N TRP A 267 -12.43 -4.97 9.08
CA TRP A 267 -11.33 -5.16 8.14
C TRP A 267 -10.96 -3.86 7.42
N LEU A 268 -11.95 -3.06 7.02
CA LEU A 268 -11.70 -1.77 6.37
C LEU A 268 -10.97 -0.79 7.28
N GLU A 269 -11.37 -0.73 8.54
CA GLU A 269 -10.70 0.07 9.58
C GLU A 269 -9.25 -0.41 9.77
N MET A 270 -9.04 -1.71 9.92
CA MET A 270 -7.72 -2.31 10.04
C MET A 270 -6.84 -1.99 8.82
N LYS A 271 -7.35 -2.17 7.61
CA LYS A 271 -6.60 -1.89 6.37
C LYS A 271 -6.22 -0.41 6.26
N LEU A 272 -7.13 0.50 6.62
CA LEU A 272 -6.84 1.94 6.62
C LEU A 272 -5.79 2.32 7.67
N ASN A 273 -5.86 1.73 8.87
CA ASN A 273 -4.85 1.92 9.91
C ASN A 273 -3.47 1.43 9.45
N HIS A 274 -3.41 0.25 8.84
CA HIS A 274 -2.17 -0.30 8.27
C HIS A 274 -1.58 0.63 7.20
N ALA A 275 -2.37 1.01 6.20
CA ALA A 275 -1.95 1.89 5.11
C ALA A 275 -1.45 3.25 5.63
N THR A 276 -2.08 3.75 6.69
CA THR A 276 -1.67 5.00 7.35
C THR A 276 -0.33 4.82 8.08
N ALA A 277 -0.20 3.76 8.88
CA ALA A 277 0.97 3.55 9.72
C ALA A 277 2.23 3.29 8.88
N GLU A 278 2.15 2.43 7.85
CA GLU A 278 3.26 2.19 6.94
C GLU A 278 3.69 3.48 6.22
N ALA A 279 2.73 4.31 5.81
CA ALA A 279 3.00 5.49 5.01
C ALA A 279 3.64 6.60 5.85
N GLN A 280 3.18 6.76 7.10
CA GLN A 280 3.82 7.63 8.09
C GLN A 280 5.23 7.15 8.43
N HIS A 281 5.43 5.86 8.64
CA HIS A 281 6.76 5.32 8.91
C HIS A 281 7.74 5.57 7.75
N LEU A 282 7.30 5.33 6.51
CA LEU A 282 8.09 5.67 5.33
C LEU A 282 8.41 7.16 5.25
N SER A 283 7.47 8.04 5.59
CA SER A 283 7.68 9.49 5.53
C SER A 283 8.84 9.97 6.42
N GLU A 284 9.11 9.27 7.53
CA GLU A 284 10.21 9.60 8.45
C GLU A 284 11.60 9.21 7.91
N MET A 285 11.67 8.22 7.00
CA MET A 285 12.95 7.66 6.54
C MET A 285 13.22 7.85 5.04
N LEU A 286 12.21 8.18 4.23
CA LEU A 286 12.32 8.25 2.78
C LEU A 286 13.45 9.20 2.29
N PRO A 287 13.60 10.44 2.79
CA PRO A 287 14.70 11.31 2.36
C PRO A 287 16.08 10.74 2.67
N GLU A 288 16.23 10.09 3.83
CA GLU A 288 17.50 9.48 4.26
C GLU A 288 17.85 8.25 3.43
N LEU A 289 16.86 7.36 3.20
CA LEU A 289 17.01 6.20 2.32
C LEU A 289 17.42 6.64 0.92
N TYR A 290 16.75 7.66 0.37
CA TYR A 290 17.08 8.18 -0.94
C TYR A 290 18.51 8.73 -0.98
N ALA A 291 18.91 9.56 0.00
CA ALA A 291 20.26 10.11 0.07
C ALA A 291 21.35 9.02 0.15
N GLU A 292 21.08 7.93 0.87
CA GLU A 292 22.05 6.84 1.05
C GLU A 292 22.13 5.85 -0.12
N TYR A 293 21.01 5.59 -0.82
CA TYR A 293 20.91 4.47 -1.77
C TYR A 293 20.59 4.87 -3.22
N SER A 294 20.05 6.07 -3.50
CA SER A 294 19.63 6.45 -4.87
C SER A 294 20.78 6.51 -5.89
N GLY A 295 22.00 6.77 -5.42
CA GLY A 295 23.20 6.78 -6.27
C GLY A 295 23.85 5.40 -6.47
N LYS A 296 23.29 4.34 -5.87
CA LYS A 296 23.82 2.97 -5.96
C LYS A 296 23.01 2.13 -6.95
N PRO A 297 23.56 1.02 -7.47
CA PRO A 297 22.75 0.00 -8.12
C PRO A 297 21.60 -0.45 -7.23
N MET A 298 20.45 -0.74 -7.84
CA MET A 298 19.22 -1.05 -7.09
C MET A 298 19.36 -2.29 -6.21
N ASP A 299 20.28 -3.21 -6.51
CA ASP A 299 20.50 -4.47 -5.81
C ASP A 299 21.74 -4.45 -4.89
N GLU A 300 22.28 -3.27 -4.55
CA GLU A 300 23.48 -3.11 -3.69
C GLU A 300 23.25 -2.33 -2.40
N GLU A 301 23.93 -2.78 -1.33
CA GLU A 301 23.90 -2.22 0.04
C GLU A 301 24.86 -1.03 0.27
#